data_AF-A0A966QB38-F1
#
_entry.id   AF-A0A966QB38-F1
#
_cell.length_a   1.000
_cell.length_b   1.000
_cell.length_c   1.000
_cell.angle_alpha   90.00
_cell.angle_beta   90.00
_cell.angle_gamma   90.00
#
_symmetry.space_group_name_H-M   'P 1'
#
loop_
_entity.id
_entity.type
_entity.pdbx_description
1 polymer ?
#
loop_
_entity_poly.entity_id
_entity_poly.type
_entity_poly.pdbx_seq_one_letter_code
_entity_poly.pdbx_strand_id
1 'polypeptide(L)'
;VKLAIDIWAANFTSKIPINVEATWQSDLDSTVLGSARPGFYFNAFPGAPDDDLWYPSALANALANKDLDAAQPEIYLRLNSKILWYTGVDGNPDQRSYDLKSVVLHEIGHGLGFLSNAEYDRFFGTGYMFQPTPFDAYVQLPDGRTFVDFCSRSADLGKAMVSPLVWSGPSGISAHGNNKPKLFSPSIYIEGSSITHRNSPQAQHEFLA
;
A
#
# COMPACT_ATOMS: atom_id res chain seq x y z
N VAL A 1 -7.91 -12.59 10.96
CA VAL A 1 -6.48 -12.56 10.56
C VAL A 1 -6.12 -13.71 9.61
N LYS A 2 -6.08 -14.97 10.07
CA LYS A 2 -5.65 -16.12 9.22
C LYS A 2 -6.36 -16.22 7.86
N LEU A 3 -7.68 -16.03 7.81
CA LEU A 3 -8.42 -16.10 6.55
C LEU A 3 -8.00 -15.01 5.53
N ALA A 4 -7.66 -13.80 5.99
CA ALA A 4 -7.16 -12.74 5.11
C ALA A 4 -5.76 -13.07 4.55
N ILE A 5 -4.92 -13.72 5.37
CA ILE A 5 -3.63 -14.27 4.92
C ILE A 5 -3.85 -15.35 3.87
N ASP A 6 -4.80 -16.27 4.09
CA ASP A 6 -5.10 -17.36 3.15
C ASP A 6 -5.61 -16.80 1.79
N ILE A 7 -6.36 -15.69 1.79
CA ILE A 7 -6.77 -14.98 0.55
C ILE A 7 -5.55 -14.43 -0.19
N TRP A 8 -4.64 -13.72 0.50
CA TRP A 8 -3.44 -13.20 -0.14
C TRP A 8 -2.51 -14.32 -0.63
N ALA A 9 -2.35 -15.40 0.12
CA ALA A 9 -1.54 -16.55 -0.30
C ALA A 9 -2.05 -17.20 -1.60
N ALA A 10 -3.35 -17.11 -1.89
CA ALA A 10 -3.91 -17.57 -3.15
C ALA A 10 -3.65 -16.61 -4.34
N ASN A 11 -3.37 -15.34 -4.08
CA ASN A 11 -3.26 -14.28 -5.09
C ASN A 11 -1.85 -13.68 -5.22
N PHE A 12 -0.98 -13.92 -4.25
CA PHE A 12 0.43 -13.49 -4.24
C PHE A 12 1.32 -14.72 -4.27
N THR A 13 1.90 -15.00 -5.45
CA THR A 13 2.74 -16.18 -5.62
C THR A 13 4.14 -15.92 -5.07
N SER A 14 4.53 -16.66 -4.04
CA SER A 14 5.90 -16.69 -3.51
C SER A 14 6.31 -18.12 -3.16
N LYS A 15 7.55 -18.48 -3.45
CA LYS A 15 8.18 -19.72 -2.96
C LYS A 15 8.80 -19.54 -1.58
N ILE A 16 8.97 -18.30 -1.15
CA ILE A 16 9.54 -17.93 0.14
C ILE A 16 8.38 -17.60 1.08
N PRO A 17 8.33 -18.18 2.30
CA PRO A 17 7.34 -17.81 3.30
C PRO A 17 7.34 -16.30 3.55
N ILE A 18 6.15 -15.71 3.71
CA ILE A 18 5.97 -14.31 4.07
C ILE A 18 5.48 -14.30 5.51
N ASN A 19 6.31 -13.78 6.41
CA ASN A 19 6.00 -13.71 7.82
C ASN A 19 5.29 -12.39 8.13
N VAL A 20 4.13 -12.49 8.81
CA VAL A 20 3.36 -11.33 9.24
C VAL A 20 3.38 -11.25 10.76
N GLU A 21 4.00 -10.22 11.30
CA GLU A 21 3.94 -9.91 12.73
C GLU A 21 2.70 -9.03 13.01
N ALA A 22 1.69 -9.60 13.67
CA ALA A 22 0.46 -8.91 13.99
C ALA A 22 0.40 -8.53 15.47
N THR A 23 0.12 -7.26 15.76
CA THR A 23 0.00 -6.74 17.13
C THR A 23 -1.31 -5.98 17.34
N TRP A 24 -1.85 -6.08 18.56
CA TRP A 24 -2.98 -5.29 19.03
C TRP A 24 -2.45 -4.09 19.81
N GLN A 25 -2.82 -2.89 19.37
CA GLN A 25 -2.29 -1.64 19.89
C GLN A 25 -3.43 -0.76 20.43
N SER A 26 -3.25 -0.21 21.63
CA SER A 26 -4.24 0.67 22.26
C SER A 26 -3.92 2.16 22.10
N ASP A 27 -2.73 2.51 21.61
CA ASP A 27 -2.26 3.88 21.41
C ASP A 27 -2.61 4.46 20.03
N LEU A 28 -3.20 3.65 19.14
CA LEU A 28 -3.74 4.13 17.87
C LEU A 28 -4.93 5.08 18.11
N ASP A 29 -4.99 6.13 17.29
CA ASP A 29 -6.14 7.04 17.23
C ASP A 29 -7.43 6.25 16.95
N SER A 30 -8.55 6.64 17.57
CA SER A 30 -9.84 5.94 17.43
C SER A 30 -10.39 5.90 16.00
N THR A 31 -9.90 6.76 15.12
CA THR A 31 -10.26 6.79 13.69
C THR A 31 -9.41 5.85 12.83
N VAL A 32 -8.32 5.31 13.39
CA VAL A 32 -7.43 4.36 12.71
C VAL A 32 -7.79 2.94 13.14
N LEU A 33 -8.33 2.16 12.21
CA LEU A 33 -8.73 0.77 12.44
C LEU A 33 -7.50 -0.16 12.51
N GLY A 34 -6.54 0.08 11.62
CA GLY A 34 -5.29 -0.66 11.53
C GLY A 34 -4.25 0.11 10.74
N SER A 35 -3.04 -0.43 10.71
CA SER A 35 -1.99 -0.04 9.77
C SER A 35 -1.10 -1.24 9.50
N ALA A 36 -0.59 -1.35 8.29
CA ALA A 36 0.54 -2.22 8.02
C ALA A 36 1.57 -1.56 7.12
N ARG A 37 2.78 -2.09 7.20
CA ARG A 37 3.91 -1.68 6.39
C ARG A 37 4.78 -2.88 6.03
N PRO A 38 5.56 -2.78 4.93
CA PRO A 38 6.68 -3.67 4.72
C PRO A 38 7.65 -3.63 5.89
N GLY A 39 8.26 -4.77 6.19
CA GLY A 39 9.31 -4.90 7.19
C GLY A 39 10.54 -4.08 6.83
N PHE A 40 10.94 -4.21 5.56
CA PHE A 40 12.05 -3.49 4.96
C PHE A 40 11.80 -3.26 3.46
N TYR A 41 12.68 -2.49 2.83
CA TYR A 41 12.74 -2.33 1.38
C TYR A 41 14.13 -2.68 0.87
N PHE A 42 14.20 -3.43 -0.23
CA PHE A 42 15.45 -3.83 -0.87
C PHE A 42 15.51 -3.29 -2.29
N ASN A 43 16.68 -2.85 -2.72
CA ASN A 43 16.97 -2.48 -4.11
C ASN A 43 18.22 -3.21 -4.60
N ALA A 44 18.44 -3.25 -5.92
CA ALA A 44 19.65 -3.79 -6.55
C ALA A 44 20.08 -5.20 -6.06
N PHE A 45 19.10 -6.05 -5.70
CA PHE A 45 19.35 -7.43 -5.27
C PHE A 45 19.35 -8.38 -6.48
N PRO A 46 19.99 -9.56 -6.41
CA PRO A 46 19.94 -10.53 -7.49
C PRO A 46 18.50 -10.94 -7.85
N GLY A 47 18.05 -10.62 -9.06
CA GLY A 47 16.69 -10.87 -9.52
C GLY A 47 15.74 -9.68 -9.43
N ALA A 48 16.22 -8.50 -8.99
CA ALA A 48 15.47 -7.26 -9.09
C ALA A 48 15.18 -6.92 -10.57
N PRO A 49 13.90 -6.64 -10.93
CA PRO A 49 13.56 -6.20 -12.29
C PRO A 49 14.15 -4.85 -12.68
N ASP A 50 14.33 -3.95 -11.71
CA ASP A 50 14.88 -2.62 -11.86
C ASP A 50 15.71 -2.29 -10.60
N ASP A 51 17.00 -1.95 -10.78
CA ASP A 51 17.92 -1.73 -9.67
C ASP A 51 17.73 -0.38 -8.95
N ASP A 52 17.02 0.56 -9.60
CA ASP A 52 16.73 1.89 -9.05
C ASP A 52 15.45 1.91 -8.19
N LEU A 53 14.63 0.85 -8.25
CA LEU A 53 13.40 0.71 -7.48
C LEU A 53 13.60 -0.02 -6.14
N TRP A 54 12.79 0.36 -5.17
CA TRP A 54 12.80 -0.19 -3.81
C TRP A 54 11.61 -1.13 -3.61
N TYR A 55 11.90 -2.42 -3.48
CA TYR A 55 10.92 -3.49 -3.38
C TYR A 55 10.64 -3.80 -1.90
N PRO A 56 9.37 -3.79 -1.47
CA PRO A 56 8.95 -4.32 -0.17
C PRO A 56 9.51 -5.72 0.06
N SER A 57 9.95 -6.02 1.28
CA SER A 57 10.54 -7.30 1.70
C SER A 57 9.83 -8.54 1.13
N ALA A 58 8.51 -8.64 1.23
CA ALA A 58 7.74 -9.75 0.68
C ALA A 58 7.92 -9.92 -0.84
N LEU A 59 7.88 -8.82 -1.59
CA LEU A 59 8.06 -8.80 -3.04
C LEU A 59 9.52 -9.06 -3.43
N ALA A 60 10.47 -8.47 -2.71
CA ALA A 60 11.89 -8.69 -2.93
C ALA A 60 12.26 -10.16 -2.73
N ASN A 61 11.79 -10.78 -1.64
CA ASN A 61 12.02 -12.20 -1.35
C ASN A 61 11.43 -13.12 -2.42
N ALA A 62 10.22 -12.81 -2.91
CA ALA A 62 9.57 -13.55 -3.98
C ALA A 62 10.36 -13.46 -5.30
N LEU A 63 10.85 -12.28 -5.67
CA LEU A 63 11.63 -12.04 -6.89
C LEU A 63 13.03 -12.68 -6.80
N ALA A 64 13.72 -12.52 -5.66
CA ALA A 64 15.04 -13.10 -5.41
C ALA A 64 15.02 -14.63 -5.27
N ASN A 65 13.82 -15.24 -5.08
CA ASN A 65 13.66 -16.64 -4.70
C ASN A 65 14.51 -17.01 -3.46
N LYS A 66 14.68 -16.06 -2.54
CA LYS A 66 15.45 -16.21 -1.31
C LYS A 66 14.97 -15.19 -0.28
N ASP A 67 14.95 -15.58 0.98
CA ASP A 67 14.80 -14.63 2.08
C ASP A 67 16.06 -13.75 2.21
N LEU A 68 15.90 -12.44 1.95
CA LEU A 68 16.97 -11.45 1.97
C LEU A 68 17.31 -10.98 3.40
N ASP A 69 16.41 -11.14 4.37
CA ASP A 69 16.62 -10.81 5.77
C ASP A 69 15.79 -11.70 6.71
N ALA A 70 16.32 -12.89 7.01
CA ALA A 70 15.66 -13.89 7.85
C ALA A 70 15.47 -13.46 9.33
N ALA A 71 16.02 -12.31 9.75
CA ALA A 71 15.88 -11.81 11.11
C ALA A 71 14.63 -10.93 11.30
N GLN A 72 13.95 -10.53 10.22
CA GLN A 72 12.82 -9.60 10.26
C GLN A 72 11.58 -10.21 9.56
N PRO A 73 10.37 -10.04 10.12
CA PRO A 73 9.13 -10.31 9.40
C PRO A 73 8.99 -9.44 8.15
N GLU A 74 8.41 -10.00 7.08
CA GLU A 74 8.14 -9.24 5.87
C GLU A 74 7.06 -8.17 6.06
N ILE A 75 6.09 -8.38 6.95
CA ILE A 75 4.98 -7.44 7.16
C ILE A 75 4.76 -7.22 8.64
N TYR A 76 4.70 -5.95 9.05
CA TYR A 76 4.23 -5.55 10.37
C TYR A 76 2.79 -5.05 10.28
N LEU A 77 1.89 -5.73 10.97
CA LEU A 77 0.47 -5.39 11.07
C LEU A 77 0.14 -4.92 12.48
N ARG A 78 -0.49 -3.76 12.58
CA ARG A 78 -1.00 -3.18 13.83
C ARG A 78 -2.51 -3.01 13.72
N LEU A 79 -3.24 -3.49 14.72
CA LEU A 79 -4.69 -3.41 14.78
C LEU A 79 -5.11 -2.68 16.04
N ASN A 80 -6.11 -1.81 15.93
CA ASN A 80 -6.58 -1.02 17.06
C ASN A 80 -7.41 -1.88 18.02
N SER A 81 -6.92 -2.06 19.24
CA SER A 81 -7.59 -2.89 20.26
C SER A 81 -8.83 -2.24 20.87
N LYS A 82 -9.06 -0.94 20.63
CA LYS A 82 -10.23 -0.19 21.14
C LYS A 82 -11.48 -0.34 20.26
N ILE A 83 -11.33 -0.88 19.05
CA ILE A 83 -12.42 -1.00 18.08
C ILE A 83 -13.27 -2.24 18.38
N LEU A 84 -14.59 -2.10 18.19
CA LEU A 84 -15.49 -3.25 18.22
C LEU A 84 -15.33 -4.04 16.92
N TRP A 85 -14.65 -5.17 16.99
CA TRP A 85 -14.37 -6.02 15.83
C TRP A 85 -15.43 -7.09 15.62
N TYR A 86 -15.97 -7.13 14.41
CA TYR A 86 -16.65 -8.30 13.90
C TYR A 86 -15.62 -9.34 13.45
N THR A 87 -15.70 -10.54 14.02
CA THR A 87 -14.73 -11.63 13.79
C THR A 87 -15.31 -12.81 13.02
N GLY A 88 -16.58 -12.74 12.63
CA GLY A 88 -17.21 -13.73 11.76
C GLY A 88 -16.62 -13.70 10.35
N VAL A 89 -16.82 -14.80 9.61
CA VAL A 89 -16.24 -14.97 8.26
C VAL A 89 -17.22 -14.74 7.12
N ASP A 90 -18.52 -14.64 7.45
CA ASP A 90 -19.63 -14.43 6.51
C ASP A 90 -19.71 -12.99 5.96
N GLY A 91 -18.94 -12.06 6.53
CA GLY A 91 -18.92 -10.66 6.10
C GLY A 91 -20.17 -9.86 6.47
N ASN A 92 -20.88 -10.25 7.53
CA ASN A 92 -22.07 -9.55 8.02
C ASN A 92 -21.82 -8.86 9.38
N PRO A 93 -20.96 -7.83 9.45
CA PRO A 93 -20.82 -7.03 10.67
C PRO A 93 -22.14 -6.31 10.99
N ASP A 94 -22.41 -6.10 12.27
CA ASP A 94 -23.51 -5.21 12.67
C ASP A 94 -23.14 -3.74 12.43
N GLN A 95 -24.10 -2.83 12.58
CA GLN A 95 -23.88 -1.39 12.34
C GLN A 95 -22.87 -0.73 13.30
N ARG A 96 -22.40 -1.44 14.34
CA ARG A 96 -21.51 -0.90 15.39
C ARG A 96 -20.12 -1.52 15.35
N SER A 97 -19.89 -2.52 14.51
CA SER A 97 -18.64 -3.26 14.43
C SER A 97 -18.01 -3.16 13.06
N TYR A 98 -16.68 -3.28 13.04
CA TYR A 98 -15.90 -3.30 11.81
C TYR A 98 -15.49 -4.74 11.48
N ASP A 99 -15.60 -5.14 10.22
CA ASP A 99 -15.18 -6.47 9.78
C ASP A 99 -13.65 -6.60 9.83
N LEU A 100 -13.16 -7.37 10.81
CA LEU A 100 -11.72 -7.54 11.04
C LEU A 100 -11.03 -8.19 9.84
N LYS A 101 -11.71 -9.12 9.17
CA LYS A 101 -11.17 -9.82 8.00
C LYS A 101 -10.87 -8.83 6.88
N SER A 102 -11.81 -7.94 6.57
CA SER A 102 -11.69 -6.93 5.50
C SER A 102 -10.60 -5.92 5.83
N VAL A 103 -10.53 -5.45 7.07
CA VAL A 103 -9.44 -4.54 7.50
C VAL A 103 -8.08 -5.23 7.41
N VAL A 104 -7.93 -6.45 7.94
CA VAL A 104 -6.64 -7.17 7.84
C VAL A 104 -6.26 -7.46 6.38
N LEU A 105 -7.23 -7.78 5.52
CA LEU A 105 -6.98 -7.97 4.09
C LEU A 105 -6.44 -6.68 3.46
N HIS A 106 -7.06 -5.55 3.77
CA HIS A 106 -6.63 -4.22 3.33
C HIS A 106 -5.20 -3.92 3.79
N GLU A 107 -4.93 -4.05 5.10
CA GLU A 107 -3.63 -3.73 5.66
C GLU A 107 -2.52 -4.62 5.09
N ILE A 108 -2.74 -5.94 4.96
CA ILE A 108 -1.75 -6.82 4.34
C ILE A 108 -1.45 -6.40 2.90
N GLY A 109 -2.41 -5.83 2.16
CA GLY A 109 -2.17 -5.24 0.85
C GLY A 109 -1.09 -4.14 0.88
N HIS A 110 -1.12 -3.26 1.88
CA HIS A 110 -0.04 -2.29 2.08
C HIS A 110 1.29 -2.98 2.43
N GLY A 111 1.27 -4.00 3.29
CA GLY A 111 2.47 -4.78 3.59
C GLY A 111 3.12 -5.45 2.37
N LEU A 112 2.31 -5.85 1.38
CA LEU A 112 2.76 -6.48 0.14
C LEU A 112 3.26 -5.49 -0.93
N GLY A 113 3.10 -4.19 -0.73
CA GLY A 113 3.63 -3.16 -1.63
C GLY A 113 2.64 -2.30 -2.35
N PHE A 114 1.35 -2.37 -2.03
CA PHE A 114 0.36 -1.45 -2.58
C PHE A 114 0.29 -0.19 -1.72
N LEU A 115 1.37 0.56 -1.71
CA LEU A 115 1.51 1.83 -1.03
C LEU A 115 2.58 2.67 -1.72
N SER A 116 2.44 3.99 -1.62
CA SER A 116 3.43 4.93 -2.11
C SER A 116 4.48 5.24 -1.05
N ASN A 117 5.74 5.36 -1.46
CA ASN A 117 6.82 5.92 -0.62
C ASN A 117 6.95 7.44 -0.79
N ALA A 118 6.01 8.10 -1.47
CA ALA A 118 6.01 9.56 -1.61
C ALA A 118 5.71 10.23 -0.26
N GLU A 119 6.48 11.26 0.08
CA GLU A 119 6.21 12.10 1.25
C GLU A 119 5.79 13.51 0.81
N TYR A 120 4.93 14.13 1.60
CA TYR A 120 4.38 15.45 1.29
C TYR A 120 4.53 16.42 2.46
N ASP A 121 5.25 17.50 2.23
CA ASP A 121 5.35 18.61 3.17
C ASP A 121 4.24 19.62 2.89
N ARG A 122 3.25 19.66 3.80
CA ARG A 122 2.09 20.56 3.70
C ARG A 122 2.44 22.03 3.90
N PHE A 123 3.52 22.33 4.64
CA PHE A 123 3.89 23.71 4.94
C PHE A 123 4.50 24.39 3.72
N PHE A 124 5.37 23.67 2.99
CA PHE A 124 6.00 24.19 1.78
C PHE A 124 5.32 23.73 0.47
N GLY A 125 4.33 22.84 0.53
CA GLY A 125 3.72 22.23 -0.65
C GLY A 125 4.71 21.45 -1.51
N THR A 126 5.70 20.82 -0.86
CA THR A 126 6.82 20.13 -1.52
C THR A 126 6.64 18.63 -1.41
N GLY A 127 6.77 17.93 -2.54
CA GLY A 127 6.79 16.47 -2.59
C GLY A 127 8.21 15.93 -2.53
N TYR A 128 8.35 14.74 -1.96
CA TYR A 128 9.60 14.01 -1.82
C TYR A 128 9.45 12.57 -2.32
N MET A 129 10.44 12.07 -3.06
CA MET A 129 10.51 10.72 -3.61
C MET A 129 11.96 10.25 -3.72
N PHE A 130 12.49 9.63 -2.66
CA PHE A 130 13.88 9.16 -2.63
C PHE A 130 14.03 7.67 -2.90
N GLN A 131 13.00 6.88 -2.59
CA GLN A 131 13.02 5.42 -2.68
C GLN A 131 11.74 4.96 -3.40
N PRO A 132 11.61 5.27 -4.71
CA PRO A 132 10.42 4.91 -5.46
C PRO A 132 10.24 3.40 -5.47
N THR A 133 9.03 2.97 -5.15
CA THR A 133 8.63 1.57 -5.23
C THR A 133 8.11 1.24 -6.63
N PRO A 134 7.93 -0.05 -6.95
CA PRO A 134 7.17 -0.44 -8.13
C PRO A 134 5.76 0.16 -8.18
N PHE A 135 5.12 0.41 -7.04
CA PHE A 135 3.82 1.09 -7.01
C PHE A 135 3.94 2.55 -7.49
N ASP A 136 4.95 3.28 -6.97
CA ASP A 136 5.22 4.68 -7.33
C ASP A 136 5.55 4.87 -8.81
N ALA A 137 6.28 3.91 -9.40
CA ALA A 137 6.61 3.92 -10.83
C ALA A 137 5.37 3.92 -11.74
N TYR A 138 4.22 3.46 -11.25
CA TYR A 138 2.96 3.45 -11.99
C TYR A 138 1.97 4.56 -11.57
N VAL A 139 2.29 5.38 -10.56
CA VAL A 139 1.45 6.54 -10.21
C VAL A 139 1.61 7.60 -11.30
N GLN A 140 0.53 7.89 -12.01
CA GLN A 140 0.55 8.67 -13.24
C GLN A 140 -0.45 9.83 -13.23
N LEU A 141 -0.02 10.97 -13.77
CA LEU A 141 -0.85 12.13 -14.06
C LEU A 141 -1.64 11.94 -15.36
N PRO A 142 -2.69 12.74 -15.62
CA PRO A 142 -3.48 12.65 -16.85
C PRO A 142 -2.67 12.95 -18.12
N ASP A 143 -1.56 13.70 -18.00
CA ASP A 143 -0.65 14.03 -19.10
C ASP A 143 0.37 12.93 -19.41
N GLY A 144 0.33 11.82 -18.67
CA GLY A 144 1.20 10.65 -18.89
C GLY A 144 2.49 10.64 -18.07
N ARG A 145 2.85 11.76 -17.41
CA ARG A 145 3.99 11.77 -16.49
C ARG A 145 3.73 10.91 -15.26
N THR A 146 4.76 10.28 -14.75
CA THR A 146 4.78 9.50 -13.52
C THR A 146 5.53 10.23 -12.43
N PHE A 147 5.43 9.77 -11.18
CA PHE A 147 6.16 10.40 -10.07
C PHE A 147 7.69 10.36 -10.24
N VAL A 148 8.23 9.34 -10.91
CA VAL A 148 9.66 9.21 -11.17
C VAL A 148 10.18 10.18 -12.23
N ASP A 149 9.30 10.88 -12.96
CA ASP A 149 9.68 11.92 -13.93
C ASP A 149 9.97 13.28 -13.27
N PHE A 150 9.66 13.44 -11.97
CA PHE A 150 9.90 14.67 -11.23
C PHE A 150 11.21 14.60 -10.45
N CYS A 151 11.83 15.77 -10.21
CA CYS A 151 12.92 15.86 -9.25
C CYS A 151 12.44 15.38 -7.87
N SER A 152 13.25 14.50 -7.24
CA SER A 152 12.97 13.81 -5.98
C SER A 152 12.61 14.72 -4.81
N ARG A 153 12.92 16.01 -4.88
CA ARG A 153 12.44 17.04 -3.96
C ARG A 153 12.01 18.26 -4.76
N SER A 154 10.72 18.47 -4.93
CA SER A 154 10.24 19.61 -5.72
C SER A 154 8.82 20.05 -5.38
N ALA A 155 8.55 21.34 -5.59
CA ALA A 155 7.20 21.89 -5.53
C ALA A 155 6.31 21.34 -6.66
N ASP A 156 6.89 20.97 -7.80
CA ASP A 156 6.12 20.40 -8.92
C ASP A 156 5.68 18.96 -8.63
N LEU A 157 6.50 18.14 -7.97
CA LEU A 157 6.05 16.86 -7.42
C LEU A 157 4.94 17.09 -6.37
N GLY A 158 5.09 18.08 -5.50
CA GLY A 158 4.05 18.44 -4.53
C GLY A 158 2.71 18.77 -5.18
N LYS A 159 2.70 19.59 -6.24
CA LYS A 159 1.49 19.86 -7.04
C LYS A 159 0.92 18.60 -7.69
N ALA A 160 1.79 17.70 -8.19
CA ALA A 160 1.35 16.44 -8.77
C ALA A 160 0.65 15.54 -7.76
N MET A 161 1.14 15.47 -6.52
CA MET A 161 0.59 14.63 -5.44
C MET A 161 -0.84 15.01 -5.01
N VAL A 162 -1.26 16.25 -5.24
CA VAL A 162 -2.62 16.76 -4.97
C VAL A 162 -3.45 16.99 -6.24
N SER A 163 -2.96 16.53 -7.39
CA SER A 163 -3.67 16.55 -8.67
C SER A 163 -4.45 15.24 -8.87
N PRO A 164 -5.36 15.14 -9.85
CA PRO A 164 -5.97 13.87 -10.19
C PRO A 164 -4.91 12.84 -10.60
N LEU A 165 -4.90 11.67 -9.95
CA LEU A 165 -3.95 10.60 -10.23
C LEU A 165 -4.65 9.31 -10.64
N VAL A 166 -3.97 8.55 -11.49
CA VAL A 166 -4.37 7.19 -11.88
C VAL A 166 -3.20 6.24 -11.70
N TRP A 167 -3.50 4.95 -11.51
CA TRP A 167 -2.51 3.90 -11.53
C TRP A 167 -2.39 3.30 -12.93
N SER A 168 -1.18 3.25 -13.47
CA SER A 168 -0.91 2.89 -14.87
C SER A 168 -0.35 1.48 -15.06
N GLY A 169 -0.32 0.65 -14.01
CA GLY A 169 0.16 -0.72 -14.10
C GLY A 169 -0.72 -1.60 -14.99
N PRO A 170 -0.13 -2.35 -15.96
CA PRO A 170 -0.91 -3.10 -16.96
C PRO A 170 -1.90 -4.11 -16.36
N SER A 171 -1.52 -4.84 -15.32
CA SER A 171 -2.38 -5.83 -14.68
C SER A 171 -3.62 -5.19 -14.03
N GLY A 172 -3.45 -4.05 -13.35
CA GLY A 172 -4.57 -3.34 -12.73
C GLY A 172 -5.48 -2.66 -13.76
N ILE A 173 -4.92 -2.17 -14.87
CA ILE A 173 -5.71 -1.72 -16.02
C ILE A 173 -6.57 -2.87 -16.56
N SER A 174 -5.98 -4.04 -16.78
CA SER A 174 -6.69 -5.22 -17.28
C SER A 174 -7.80 -5.67 -16.32
N ALA A 175 -7.51 -5.72 -15.02
CA ALA A 175 -8.50 -6.07 -13.99
C ALA A 175 -9.63 -5.05 -13.90
N HIS A 176 -9.34 -3.77 -14.17
CA HIS A 176 -10.29 -2.67 -14.13
C HIS A 176 -10.93 -2.37 -15.50
N GLY A 177 -11.23 -3.42 -16.28
CA GLY A 177 -11.96 -3.31 -17.55
C GLY A 177 -11.24 -2.45 -18.59
N ASN A 178 -9.91 -2.53 -18.66
CA ASN A 178 -9.03 -1.72 -19.50
C ASN A 178 -9.06 -0.21 -19.22
N ASN A 179 -9.50 0.20 -18.03
CA ASN A 179 -9.46 1.59 -17.59
C ASN A 179 -8.42 1.77 -16.49
N LYS A 180 -7.63 2.86 -16.56
CA LYS A 180 -6.68 3.21 -15.50
C LYS A 180 -7.45 3.47 -14.19
N PRO A 181 -7.17 2.74 -13.10
CA PRO A 181 -7.85 2.97 -11.84
C PRO A 181 -7.49 4.33 -11.25
N LYS A 182 -8.48 5.05 -10.69
CA LYS A 182 -8.26 6.34 -10.03
C LYS A 182 -7.71 6.14 -8.62
N LEU A 183 -6.66 6.88 -8.31
CA LEU A 183 -6.08 6.96 -6.97
C LEU A 183 -6.75 8.08 -6.18
N PHE A 184 -6.83 7.91 -4.86
CA PHE A 184 -7.32 8.92 -3.95
C PHE A 184 -6.30 10.05 -3.85
N SER A 185 -6.57 11.15 -4.54
CA SER A 185 -5.68 12.31 -4.60
C SER A 185 -6.46 13.60 -4.37
N PRO A 186 -6.94 13.84 -3.13
CA PRO A 186 -7.70 15.05 -2.78
C PRO A 186 -6.87 16.32 -2.96
N SER A 187 -7.55 17.47 -3.11
CA SER A 187 -6.90 18.79 -3.25
C SER A 187 -6.10 19.21 -2.00
N ILE A 188 -6.43 18.65 -0.85
CA ILE A 188 -5.65 18.74 0.38
C ILE A 188 -5.11 17.34 0.63
N TYR A 189 -3.78 17.20 0.63
CA TYR A 189 -3.12 15.93 0.94
C TYR A 189 -3.65 15.36 2.27
N ILE A 190 -3.82 14.04 2.36
CA ILE A 190 -4.22 13.34 3.58
C ILE A 190 -3.16 12.28 3.86
N GLU A 191 -2.50 12.43 5.01
CA GLU A 191 -1.42 11.54 5.40
C GLU A 191 -1.98 10.14 5.69
N GLY A 192 -1.29 9.11 5.23
CA GLY A 192 -1.75 7.73 5.31
C GLY A 192 -2.87 7.35 4.33
N SER A 193 -3.36 8.28 3.48
CA SER A 193 -4.42 7.95 2.52
C SER A 193 -4.17 8.40 1.08
N SER A 194 -3.62 9.60 0.89
CA SER A 194 -3.39 10.12 -0.46
C SER A 194 -2.43 9.22 -1.24
N ILE A 195 -2.72 8.99 -2.52
CA ILE A 195 -1.98 8.17 -3.50
C ILE A 195 -2.05 6.66 -3.23
N THR A 196 -2.06 6.24 -1.97
CA THR A 196 -2.04 4.83 -1.55
C THR A 196 -3.42 4.15 -1.58
N HIS A 197 -4.52 4.92 -1.57
CA HIS A 197 -5.89 4.38 -1.66
C HIS A 197 -6.56 4.66 -3.01
N ARG A 198 -7.69 3.98 -3.25
CA ARG A 198 -8.54 4.27 -4.42
C ARG A 198 -9.48 5.43 -4.14
N ASN A 199 -9.79 6.18 -5.19
CA ASN A 199 -10.83 7.19 -5.13
C ASN A 199 -12.21 6.52 -5.21
N SER A 200 -12.82 6.24 -4.06
CA SER A 200 -14.21 5.81 -3.94
C SER A 200 -14.95 6.64 -2.87
N PRO A 201 -16.30 6.69 -2.88
CA PRO A 201 -17.06 7.33 -1.80
C PRO A 201 -16.76 6.76 -0.40
N GLN A 202 -16.24 5.53 -0.34
CA GLN A 202 -15.72 4.87 0.85
C GLN A 202 -14.18 4.81 0.87
N ALA A 203 -13.45 5.80 0.32
CA ALA A 203 -11.99 5.78 0.11
C ALA A 203 -11.11 5.37 1.33
N GLN A 204 -11.68 5.31 2.54
CA GLN A 204 -11.02 4.72 3.71
C GLN A 204 -10.95 3.18 3.70
N HIS A 205 -11.63 2.47 2.78
CA HIS A 205 -11.86 1.02 2.92
C HIS A 205 -11.76 0.14 1.66
N GLU A 206 -11.45 0.66 0.45
CA GLU A 206 -11.42 -0.17 -0.77
C GLU A 206 -10.11 -0.12 -1.57
N PHE A 207 -9.71 -1.28 -2.10
CA PHE A 207 -8.42 -1.55 -2.73
C PHE A 207 -8.49 -1.74 -4.26
N LEU A 208 -7.31 -1.70 -4.90
CA LEU A 208 -7.05 -2.16 -6.28
C LEU A 208 -6.69 -3.65 -6.24
N ALA A 209 -7.69 -4.53 -6.21
CA ALA A 209 -7.50 -5.94 -6.52
C ALA A 209 -7.91 -6.18 -7.98
#